data_AF-A0A836LFT2-F1
#
_entry.id   AF-A0A836LFT2-F1
#
_cell.length_a   1.000
_cell.length_b   1.000
_cell.length_c   1.000
_cell.angle_alpha   90.00
_cell.angle_beta   90.00
_cell.angle_gamma   90.00
#
_symmetry.space_group_name_H-M   'P 1'
#
loop_
_entity.id
_entity.type
_entity.pdbx_description
1 polymer ?
#
loop_
_entity_poly.entity_id
_entity_poly.type
_entity_poly.pdbx_seq_one_letter_code
_entity_poly.pdbx_strand_id
1 'polypeptide(L)'
;MTTPNLDVLLGAPLAAELVLRAGGLVALCKLSDTALRMLGTDDFQCIAGRSRAKQLHAGLLLKAPLFSEVFGDEEEADTTDLKAAQKGVAQLGRKCALVAKADLSGACPDGSLGEMEREKLKAAFARLLAEGKVTAEDTQALPVPFVFVRGETGRHKRGGVKERKKREAQQEPVSVVSKATQRVRMGVSEEEQVRQLLQREDIRSEFAKERAQQLLKESRKRGREAAHDEYDDLQSISL
;
A
#
# COMPACT_ATOMS: atom_id res chain seq x y z
N MET A 1 25.58 25.28 18.52
CA MET A 1 24.11 25.04 18.52
C MET A 1 23.89 23.77 19.31
N THR A 2 23.23 23.85 20.46
CA THR A 2 22.95 22.70 21.33
C THR A 2 21.62 22.08 20.91
N THR A 3 21.58 20.75 20.75
CA THR A 3 20.39 19.99 20.33
C THR A 3 20.03 18.94 21.38
N PRO A 4 19.72 19.36 22.63
CA PRO A 4 19.64 18.45 23.76
C PRO A 4 18.60 17.35 23.56
N ASN A 5 17.44 17.66 22.99
CA ASN A 5 16.41 16.65 22.81
C ASN A 5 16.73 15.68 21.67
N LEU A 6 17.29 16.16 20.55
CA LEU A 6 17.76 15.28 19.46
C LEU A 6 18.90 14.38 19.91
N ASP A 7 19.84 14.90 20.71
CA ASP A 7 20.99 14.16 21.22
C ASP A 7 20.54 12.98 22.10
N VAL A 8 19.51 13.19 22.93
CA VAL A 8 18.90 12.13 23.76
C VAL A 8 18.18 11.09 22.92
N LEU A 9 17.50 11.51 21.85
CA LEU A 9 16.68 10.65 21.00
C LEU A 9 17.51 9.75 20.09
N LEU A 10 18.51 10.32 19.42
CA LEU A 10 19.32 9.66 18.38
C LEU A 10 20.74 9.32 18.81
N GLY A 11 21.23 9.93 19.89
CA GLY A 11 22.64 9.95 20.26
C GLY A 11 23.36 11.17 19.69
N ALA A 12 24.17 11.82 20.52
CA ALA A 12 24.95 13.01 20.18
C ALA A 12 25.76 12.92 18.86
N PRO A 13 26.49 11.83 18.53
CA PRO A 13 27.27 11.78 17.29
C PRO A 13 26.38 11.80 16.04
N LEU A 14 25.25 11.07 16.07
CA LEU A 14 24.34 10.98 14.94
C LEU A 14 23.53 12.27 14.76
N ALA A 15 23.11 12.90 15.87
CA ALA A 15 22.44 14.19 15.85
C ALA A 15 23.34 15.27 15.22
N ALA A 16 24.62 15.31 15.60
CA ALA A 16 25.60 16.22 15.01
C ALA A 16 25.79 15.98 13.50
N GLU A 17 25.92 14.72 13.07
CA GLU A 17 26.04 14.35 11.65
C GLU A 17 24.80 14.77 10.84
N LEU A 18 23.60 14.54 11.39
CA LEU A 18 22.34 14.95 10.76
C LEU A 18 22.22 16.47 10.60
N VAL A 19 22.53 17.23 11.65
CA VAL A 19 22.50 18.69 11.62
C VAL A 19 23.52 19.22 10.63
N LEU A 20 24.73 18.64 10.59
CA LEU A 20 25.77 19.00 9.63
C LEU A 20 25.31 18.75 8.19
N ARG A 21 24.75 17.57 7.91
CA ARG A 21 24.29 17.18 6.57
C ARG A 21 23.13 18.03 6.07
N ALA A 22 22.24 18.44 6.97
CA ALA A 22 21.14 19.34 6.64
C ALA A 22 21.59 20.80 6.41
N GLY A 23 22.81 21.17 6.81
CA GLY A 23 23.28 22.56 6.73
C GLY A 23 22.85 23.43 7.93
N GLY A 24 22.54 22.80 9.06
CA GLY A 24 22.17 23.46 10.31
C GLY A 24 20.76 23.13 10.81
N LEU A 25 20.48 23.47 12.07
CA LEU A 25 19.23 23.13 12.74
C LEU A 25 17.99 23.77 12.08
N VAL A 26 18.12 25.02 11.61
CA VAL A 26 17.03 25.72 10.91
C VAL A 26 16.68 25.03 9.59
N ALA A 27 17.71 24.58 8.85
CA ALA A 27 17.51 23.85 7.60
C ALA A 27 16.89 22.48 7.87
N LEU A 28 17.37 21.76 8.89
CA LEU A 28 16.80 20.49 9.34
C LEU A 28 15.29 20.61 9.67
N CYS A 29 14.89 21.67 10.38
CA CYS A 29 13.49 21.90 10.76
C CYS A 29 12.54 22.20 9.58
N LYS A 30 13.08 22.68 8.45
CA LYS A 30 12.33 22.95 7.22
C LYS A 30 12.08 21.67 6.40
N LEU A 31 12.84 20.62 6.64
CA LEU A 31 12.67 19.34 5.93
C LEU A 31 11.36 18.66 6.33
N SER A 32 10.76 17.94 5.38
CA SER A 32 9.68 17.00 5.67
C SER A 32 10.23 15.74 6.36
N ASP A 33 9.36 14.95 6.99
CA ASP A 33 9.71 13.65 7.56
C ASP A 33 10.28 12.69 6.50
N THR A 34 9.76 12.73 5.27
CA THR A 34 10.29 11.97 4.14
C THR A 34 11.70 12.40 3.74
N ALA A 35 11.94 13.71 3.62
CA ALA A 35 13.26 14.23 3.24
C ALA A 35 14.31 13.96 4.31
N LEU A 36 13.95 14.13 5.59
CA LEU A 36 14.83 13.83 6.73
C LEU A 36 15.25 12.36 6.74
N ARG A 37 14.32 11.43 6.46
CA ARG A 37 14.64 10.00 6.36
C ARG A 37 15.64 9.69 5.25
N MET A 38 15.57 10.38 4.12
CA MET A 38 16.44 10.15 2.98
C MET A 38 17.83 10.80 3.13
N LEU A 39 18.09 11.56 4.19
CA LEU A 39 19.41 12.15 4.42
C LEU A 39 20.49 11.08 4.59
N GLY A 40 21.53 11.15 3.76
CA GLY A 40 22.69 10.26 3.80
C GLY A 40 22.43 8.84 3.29
N THR A 41 21.44 8.64 2.42
CA THR A 41 21.22 7.35 1.75
C THR A 41 22.37 6.93 0.83
N ASP A 42 23.14 7.88 0.31
CA ASP A 42 24.30 7.61 -0.54
C ASP A 42 25.62 7.54 0.23
N ASP A 43 25.62 7.83 1.53
CA ASP A 43 26.82 7.88 2.36
C ASP A 43 27.28 6.46 2.81
N PHE A 44 26.51 5.42 2.48
CA PHE A 44 26.85 4.02 2.76
C PHE A 44 27.89 3.49 1.77
N GLN A 45 29.08 3.18 2.28
CA GLN A 45 30.20 2.63 1.48
C GLN A 45 30.00 1.15 1.12
N CYS A 46 29.33 0.39 1.99
CA CYS A 46 29.05 -1.02 1.75
C CYS A 46 27.81 -1.22 0.88
N ILE A 47 27.88 -2.15 -0.08
CA ILE A 47 26.77 -2.51 -0.98
C ILE A 47 25.54 -2.97 -0.19
N ALA A 48 25.76 -3.78 0.86
CA ALA A 48 24.73 -4.28 1.77
C ALA A 48 23.97 -3.12 2.45
N GLY A 49 24.72 -2.21 3.10
CA GLY A 49 24.14 -1.02 3.74
C GLY A 49 23.36 -0.12 2.77
N ARG A 50 23.86 0.04 1.55
CA ARG A 50 23.17 0.82 0.51
C ARG A 50 21.89 0.13 0.01
N SER A 51 21.90 -1.20 -0.12
CA SER A 51 20.70 -2.00 -0.44
C SER A 51 19.63 -1.83 0.63
N ARG A 52 20.02 -2.00 1.91
CA ARG A 52 19.13 -1.82 3.05
C ARG A 52 18.56 -0.40 3.15
N ALA A 53 19.39 0.62 2.95
CA ALA A 53 18.96 2.02 2.91
C ALA A 53 17.88 2.28 1.84
N LYS A 54 18.05 1.68 0.66
CA LYS A 54 17.05 1.74 -0.41
C LYS A 54 15.77 1.00 -0.06
N GLN A 55 15.87 -0.19 0.54
CA GLN A 55 14.71 -0.99 0.94
C GLN A 55 13.89 -0.31 2.06
N LEU A 56 14.55 0.33 3.01
CA LEU A 56 13.90 1.00 4.15
C LEU A 56 13.53 2.46 3.87
N HIS A 57 13.94 3.01 2.73
CA HIS A 57 13.81 4.43 2.40
C HIS A 57 14.37 5.34 3.51
N ALA A 58 15.59 5.01 3.95
CA ALA A 58 16.19 5.56 5.15
C ALA A 58 17.71 5.65 5.01
N GLY A 59 18.30 6.76 5.44
CA GLY A 59 19.74 7.00 5.42
C GLY A 59 20.37 6.93 6.81
N LEU A 60 20.85 8.07 7.31
CA LEU A 60 21.53 8.22 8.60
C LEU A 60 20.72 7.69 9.79
N LEU A 61 19.39 7.80 9.75
CA LEU A 61 18.52 7.30 10.82
C LEU A 61 18.62 5.79 11.06
N LEU A 62 19.12 5.01 10.09
CA LEU A 62 19.37 3.58 10.27
C LEU A 62 20.47 3.30 11.30
N LYS A 63 21.42 4.24 11.47
CA LYS A 63 22.50 4.15 12.46
C LYS A 63 22.05 4.53 13.88
N ALA A 64 20.77 4.88 14.07
CA ALA A 64 20.28 5.28 15.37
C ALA A 64 20.30 4.07 16.33
N PRO A 65 20.86 4.22 17.55
CA PRO A 65 21.01 3.11 18.49
C PRO A 65 19.66 2.49 18.85
N LEU A 66 18.63 3.33 19.01
CA LEU A 66 17.27 2.89 19.27
C LEU A 66 16.69 1.99 18.15
N PHE A 67 17.09 2.25 16.90
CA PHE A 67 16.61 1.49 15.76
C PHE A 67 17.40 0.18 15.60
N SER A 68 18.74 0.24 15.70
CA SER A 68 19.60 -0.94 15.60
C SER A 68 19.38 -1.93 16.75
N GLU A 69 19.11 -1.45 17.98
CA GLU A 69 18.77 -2.29 19.14
C GLU A 69 17.50 -3.14 18.90
N VAL A 70 16.52 -2.62 18.16
CA VAL A 70 15.20 -3.25 18.03
C VAL A 70 15.04 -4.04 16.72
N PHE A 71 15.57 -3.52 15.62
CA PHE A 71 15.43 -4.13 14.29
C PHE A 71 16.72 -4.77 13.78
N GLY A 72 17.82 -4.73 14.55
CA GLY A 72 19.11 -5.32 14.22
C GLY A 72 19.86 -4.62 13.09
N ASP A 73 21.15 -4.90 12.96
CA ASP A 73 22.02 -4.40 11.87
C ASP A 73 22.10 -5.39 10.67
N GLU A 74 21.65 -6.63 10.86
CA GLU A 74 21.88 -7.75 9.94
C GLU A 74 20.73 -7.95 8.93
N GLU A 75 21.08 -8.43 7.73
CA GLU A 75 20.20 -8.53 6.54
C GLU A 75 19.15 -9.66 6.60
N GLU A 76 19.18 -10.52 7.63
CA GLU A 76 18.26 -11.65 7.79
C GLU A 76 16.91 -11.27 8.44
N ALA A 77 16.43 -10.07 8.17
CA ALA A 77 15.08 -9.69 8.58
C ALA A 77 14.08 -10.43 7.70
N ASP A 78 13.34 -11.37 8.29
CA ASP A 78 12.17 -12.01 7.67
C ASP A 78 11.31 -10.93 7.01
N THR A 79 10.70 -11.23 5.85
CA THR A 79 9.94 -10.22 5.06
C THR A 79 8.83 -9.50 5.87
N THR A 80 8.37 -10.09 6.97
CA THR A 80 7.47 -9.46 7.96
C THR A 80 8.11 -8.31 8.71
N ASP A 81 9.39 -8.43 9.03
CA ASP A 81 10.16 -7.48 9.84
C ASP A 81 10.58 -6.27 9.00
N LEU A 82 10.75 -6.43 7.68
CA LEU A 82 11.02 -5.31 6.76
C LEU A 82 9.89 -4.26 6.77
N LYS A 83 8.63 -4.70 6.77
CA LYS A 83 7.48 -3.77 6.84
C LYS A 83 7.40 -3.07 8.20
N ALA A 84 7.70 -3.80 9.29
CA ALA A 84 7.75 -3.23 10.62
C ALA A 84 8.89 -2.19 10.73
N ALA A 85 10.07 -2.51 10.21
CA ALA A 85 11.23 -1.62 10.14
C ALA A 85 10.93 -0.36 9.33
N GLN A 86 10.33 -0.47 8.14
CA GLN A 86 9.91 0.69 7.34
C GLN A 86 8.97 1.63 8.11
N LYS A 87 7.99 1.08 8.82
CA LYS A 87 7.09 1.84 9.70
C LYS A 87 7.84 2.46 10.87
N GLY A 88 8.81 1.73 11.45
CA GLY A 88 9.68 2.18 12.53
C GLY A 88 10.50 3.40 12.13
N VAL A 89 11.17 3.37 10.97
CA VAL A 89 11.90 4.54 10.45
C VAL A 89 10.94 5.71 10.20
N ALA A 90 9.76 5.47 9.63
CA ALA A 90 8.76 6.53 9.41
C ALA A 90 8.36 7.23 10.72
N GLN A 91 8.13 6.46 11.80
CA GLN A 91 7.85 7.00 13.12
C GLN A 91 9.05 7.76 13.70
N LEU A 92 10.26 7.19 13.59
CA LEU A 92 11.49 7.81 14.06
C LEU A 92 11.72 9.17 13.39
N GLY A 93 11.63 9.25 12.06
CA GLY A 93 11.80 10.49 11.31
C GLY A 93 10.80 11.58 11.70
N ARG A 94 9.53 11.21 11.96
CA ARG A 94 8.51 12.14 12.44
C ARG A 94 8.83 12.68 13.83
N LYS A 95 9.28 11.83 14.75
CA LYS A 95 9.68 12.26 16.09
C LYS A 95 10.93 13.13 16.05
N CYS A 96 11.93 12.76 15.25
CA CYS A 96 13.12 13.59 15.04
C CYS A 96 12.76 15.00 14.54
N ALA A 97 11.84 15.12 13.58
CA ALA A 97 11.40 16.42 13.08
C ALA A 97 10.67 17.26 14.16
N LEU A 98 9.89 16.62 15.04
CA LEU A 98 9.21 17.30 16.15
C LEU A 98 10.23 17.79 17.18
N VAL A 99 11.16 16.91 17.56
CA VAL A 99 12.19 17.21 18.55
C VAL A 99 13.16 18.29 18.05
N ALA A 100 13.57 18.24 16.78
CA ALA A 100 14.39 19.27 16.15
C ALA A 100 13.74 20.66 16.23
N LYS A 101 12.42 20.73 16.05
CA LYS A 101 11.66 21.99 16.16
C LYS A 101 11.58 22.49 17.60
N ALA A 102 11.46 21.58 18.57
CA ALA A 102 11.53 21.92 19.98
C ALA A 102 12.90 22.52 20.33
N ASP A 103 13.99 21.88 19.90
CA ASP A 103 15.36 22.37 20.07
C ASP A 103 15.56 23.75 19.40
N LEU A 104 15.01 23.96 18.19
CA LEU A 104 15.06 25.25 17.51
C LEU A 104 14.32 26.36 18.28
N SER A 105 13.19 26.02 18.90
CA SER A 105 12.41 26.96 19.72
C SER A 105 13.03 27.21 21.11
N GLY A 106 14.03 26.43 21.51
CA GLY A 106 14.60 26.46 22.86
C GLY A 106 13.67 25.86 23.93
N ALA A 107 12.64 25.11 23.52
CA ALA A 107 11.75 24.43 24.44
C ALA A 107 12.42 23.17 25.03
N CYS A 108 12.24 22.94 26.32
CA CYS A 108 12.78 21.79 27.05
C CYS A 108 14.31 21.63 26.87
N PRO A 109 15.12 22.58 27.38
CA PRO A 109 16.58 22.51 27.27
C PRO A 109 17.18 21.32 28.04
N ASP A 110 16.43 20.75 28.99
CA ASP A 110 16.84 19.61 29.80
C ASP A 110 16.84 18.27 29.03
N GLY A 111 16.31 18.22 27.80
CA GLY A 111 16.21 16.98 27.02
C GLY A 111 14.98 16.12 27.33
N SER A 112 14.12 16.55 28.25
CA SER A 112 12.96 15.79 28.75
C SER A 112 11.96 15.40 27.64
N LEU A 113 11.78 16.25 26.64
CA LEU A 113 10.93 15.94 25.49
C LEU A 113 11.53 14.81 24.64
N GLY A 114 12.86 14.82 24.46
CA GLY A 114 13.60 13.74 23.80
C GLY A 114 13.43 12.40 24.52
N GLU A 115 13.51 12.38 25.84
CA GLU A 115 13.30 11.18 26.67
C GLU A 115 11.88 10.63 26.51
N MET A 116 10.87 11.48 26.66
CA MET A 116 9.47 11.10 26.51
C MET A 116 9.16 10.51 25.12
N GLU A 117 9.72 11.11 24.06
CA GLU A 117 9.51 10.60 22.70
C GLU A 117 10.30 9.33 22.42
N ARG A 118 11.47 9.16 23.06
CA ARG A 118 12.25 7.92 23.01
C ARG A 118 11.48 6.75 23.63
N GLU A 119 10.85 6.95 24.78
CA GLU A 119 10.02 5.92 25.43
C GLU A 119 8.81 5.54 24.56
N LYS A 120 8.12 6.53 23.99
CA LYS A 120 7.01 6.30 23.06
C LYS A 120 7.45 5.49 21.84
N LEU A 121 8.64 5.76 21.30
CA LEU A 121 9.19 5.00 20.17
C LEU A 121 9.56 3.58 20.57
N LYS A 122 10.17 3.36 21.74
CA LYS A 122 10.42 2.01 22.26
C LYS A 122 9.14 1.18 22.34
N ALA A 123 8.08 1.75 22.91
CA ALA A 123 6.78 1.09 22.99
C ALA A 123 6.16 0.83 21.60
N ALA A 124 6.28 1.79 20.68
CA ALA A 124 5.78 1.65 19.33
C ALA A 124 6.53 0.59 18.53
N PHE A 125 7.86 0.50 18.65
CA PHE A 125 8.67 -0.51 17.97
C PHE A 125 8.37 -1.91 18.51
N ALA A 126 8.24 -2.06 19.83
CA ALA A 126 7.80 -3.32 20.45
C ALA A 126 6.42 -3.75 19.92
N ARG A 127 5.49 -2.80 19.79
CA ARG A 127 4.17 -3.05 19.20
C ARG A 127 4.25 -3.45 17.73
N LEU A 128 5.10 -2.82 16.93
CA LEU A 128 5.28 -3.16 15.52
C LEU A 128 5.83 -4.57 15.33
N LEU A 129 6.76 -5.00 16.18
CA LEU A 129 7.29 -6.37 16.17
C LEU A 129 6.25 -7.40 16.64
N ALA A 130 5.40 -7.03 17.60
CA ALA A 130 4.30 -7.88 18.07
C ALA A 130 3.16 -7.97 17.05
N GLU A 131 2.77 -6.85 16.42
CA GLU A 131 1.69 -6.77 15.43
C GLU A 131 2.06 -7.42 14.09
N GLY A 132 3.35 -7.56 13.76
CA GLY A 132 3.78 -8.40 12.61
C GLY A 132 3.40 -9.88 12.78
N LYS A 133 3.21 -10.29 14.04
CA LYS A 133 2.73 -11.59 14.46
C LYS A 133 1.27 -11.46 14.91
N VAL A 134 0.39 -10.88 14.06
CA VAL A 134 -1.05 -11.09 14.26
C VAL A 134 -1.21 -12.60 14.31
N THR A 135 -1.44 -13.08 15.52
CA THR A 135 -1.61 -14.49 15.81
C THR A 135 -2.60 -15.02 14.79
N ALA A 136 -2.28 -16.14 14.18
CA ALA A 136 -3.09 -16.83 13.16
C ALA A 136 -4.47 -17.31 13.69
N GLU A 137 -4.97 -16.65 14.73
CA GLU A 137 -6.13 -16.96 15.54
C GLU A 137 -7.25 -15.93 15.36
N ASP A 138 -7.27 -15.18 14.25
CA ASP A 138 -8.54 -14.64 13.77
C ASP A 138 -9.33 -15.79 13.12
N THR A 139 -9.52 -16.88 13.87
CA THR A 139 -10.41 -18.01 13.57
C THR A 139 -11.83 -17.57 13.87
N GLN A 140 -12.23 -16.41 13.34
CA GLN A 140 -13.63 -16.03 13.34
C GLN A 140 -14.39 -17.17 12.69
N ALA A 141 -15.27 -17.79 13.47
CA ALA A 141 -16.05 -18.91 12.99
C ALA A 141 -16.76 -18.49 11.71
N LEU A 142 -16.76 -19.38 10.72
CA LEU A 142 -17.51 -19.14 9.49
C LEU A 142 -18.96 -18.79 9.86
N PRO A 143 -19.61 -17.89 9.12
CA PRO A 143 -21.01 -17.58 9.35
C PRO A 143 -21.81 -18.87 9.25
N VAL A 144 -22.74 -19.06 10.19
CA VAL A 144 -23.62 -20.23 10.22
C VAL A 144 -24.27 -20.38 8.85
N PRO A 145 -24.15 -21.56 8.21
CA PRO A 145 -24.69 -21.74 6.87
C PRO A 145 -26.21 -21.51 6.90
N PHE A 146 -26.69 -20.69 5.97
CA PHE A 146 -28.10 -20.28 5.86
C PHE A 146 -29.08 -21.45 5.69
N VAL A 147 -28.58 -22.67 5.45
CA VAL A 147 -29.35 -23.91 5.30
C VAL A 147 -30.09 -24.29 6.60
N PHE A 148 -29.57 -23.90 7.78
CA PHE A 148 -30.17 -24.28 9.07
C PHE A 148 -31.20 -23.30 9.62
N VAL A 149 -31.43 -22.16 8.96
CA VAL A 149 -32.46 -21.20 9.38
C VAL A 149 -33.72 -21.46 8.56
N ARG A 150 -34.73 -22.11 9.18
CA ARG A 150 -36.10 -22.17 8.64
C ARG A 150 -36.61 -20.73 8.48
N GLY A 151 -36.54 -20.20 7.26
CA GLY A 151 -36.88 -18.82 6.96
C GLY A 151 -35.76 -18.17 6.17
N GLU A 152 -35.66 -18.54 4.89
CA GLU A 152 -34.77 -17.89 3.92
C GLU A 152 -34.90 -16.37 4.04
N THR A 153 -33.79 -15.68 4.31
CA THR A 153 -33.77 -14.24 4.07
C THR A 153 -33.90 -14.06 2.56
N GLY A 154 -35.07 -13.59 2.12
CA GLY A 154 -35.37 -13.45 0.70
C GLY A 154 -34.26 -12.68 -0.01
N ARG A 155 -33.71 -13.27 -1.09
CA ARG A 155 -32.67 -12.65 -1.91
C ARG A 155 -33.05 -11.20 -2.22
N HIS A 156 -32.07 -10.30 -2.20
CA HIS A 156 -32.32 -8.89 -2.45
C HIS A 156 -33.06 -8.70 -3.79
N LYS A 157 -34.32 -8.25 -3.72
CA LYS A 157 -35.18 -7.93 -4.88
C LYS A 157 -34.84 -6.57 -5.51
N ARG A 158 -33.71 -5.97 -5.13
CA ARG A 158 -33.30 -4.64 -5.62
C ARG A 158 -32.87 -4.77 -7.08
N GLY A 159 -33.25 -3.78 -7.89
CA GLY A 159 -32.86 -3.66 -9.30
C GLY A 159 -32.06 -2.40 -9.56
N GLY A 160 -31.79 -2.13 -10.84
CA GLY A 160 -31.16 -0.90 -11.31
C GLY A 160 -29.69 -1.04 -11.69
N VAL A 161 -29.09 0.08 -12.10
CA VAL A 161 -27.74 0.11 -12.71
C VAL A 161 -26.65 -0.36 -11.75
N LYS A 162 -26.73 0.02 -10.47
CA LYS A 162 -25.73 -0.38 -9.45
C LYS A 162 -25.77 -1.88 -9.18
N GLU A 163 -26.98 -2.43 -9.01
CA GLU A 163 -27.15 -3.87 -8.79
C GLU A 163 -26.75 -4.68 -10.03
N ARG A 164 -27.11 -4.21 -11.23
CA ARG A 164 -26.65 -4.81 -12.49
C ARG A 164 -25.12 -4.85 -12.59
N LYS A 165 -24.43 -3.75 -12.28
CA LYS A 165 -22.96 -3.70 -12.29
C LYS A 165 -22.34 -4.64 -11.23
N LYS A 166 -22.95 -4.75 -10.05
CA LYS A 166 -22.51 -5.67 -9.00
C LYS A 166 -22.61 -7.13 -9.45
N ARG A 167 -23.75 -7.52 -10.04
CA ARG A 167 -23.93 -8.86 -10.64
C ARG A 167 -22.94 -9.11 -11.78
N GLU A 168 -22.75 -8.13 -12.66
CA GLU A 168 -21.75 -8.17 -13.74
C GLU A 168 -20.32 -8.42 -13.20
N ALA A 169 -19.94 -7.81 -12.07
CA ALA A 169 -18.64 -8.01 -11.44
C ALA A 169 -18.48 -9.36 -10.73
N GLN A 170 -19.56 -9.87 -10.13
CA GLN A 170 -19.58 -11.17 -9.45
C GLN A 170 -19.69 -12.37 -10.42
N GLN A 171 -19.55 -12.13 -11.74
CA GLN A 171 -19.71 -13.12 -12.80
C GLN A 171 -21.09 -13.81 -12.81
N GLU A 172 -22.10 -13.19 -12.21
CA GLU A 172 -23.47 -13.69 -12.22
C GLU A 172 -24.25 -13.49 -13.53
N PRO A 173 -23.91 -12.61 -14.50
CA PRO A 173 -24.62 -12.62 -15.76
C PRO A 173 -24.10 -13.80 -16.57
N VAL A 174 -24.84 -14.90 -16.49
CA VAL A 174 -24.75 -15.98 -17.47
C VAL A 174 -24.88 -15.32 -18.85
N SER A 175 -23.82 -15.38 -19.66
CA SER A 175 -23.79 -14.81 -21.01
C SER A 175 -24.96 -15.35 -21.83
N VAL A 176 -25.41 -14.65 -22.88
CA VAL A 176 -26.53 -15.14 -23.72
C VAL A 176 -26.27 -16.58 -24.20
N VAL A 177 -25.04 -16.87 -24.61
CA VAL A 177 -24.63 -18.21 -25.03
C VAL A 177 -24.67 -19.18 -23.85
N SER A 178 -24.13 -18.82 -22.69
CA SER A 178 -24.11 -19.69 -21.50
C SER A 178 -25.54 -20.01 -21.00
N LYS A 179 -26.48 -19.06 -21.12
CA LYS A 179 -27.91 -19.28 -20.79
C LYS A 179 -28.57 -20.25 -21.77
N ALA A 180 -28.23 -20.13 -23.05
CA ALA A 180 -28.77 -21.01 -24.08
C ALA A 180 -28.24 -22.44 -23.94
N THR A 181 -26.95 -22.61 -23.60
CA THR A 181 -26.32 -23.92 -23.42
C THR A 181 -26.71 -24.61 -22.11
N GLN A 182 -27.17 -23.88 -21.09
CA GLN A 182 -27.62 -24.47 -19.83
C GLN A 182 -28.86 -25.36 -19.99
N ARG A 183 -29.63 -25.20 -21.07
CA ARG A 183 -30.81 -26.02 -21.36
C ARG A 183 -30.43 -27.17 -22.29
N VAL A 184 -30.35 -28.39 -21.74
CA VAL A 184 -30.04 -29.60 -22.49
C VAL A 184 -31.31 -30.42 -22.73
N ARG A 185 -31.53 -30.85 -23.97
CA ARG A 185 -32.59 -31.80 -24.33
C ARG A 185 -32.12 -33.22 -24.07
N MET A 186 -32.93 -33.99 -23.35
CA MET A 186 -32.64 -35.41 -23.12
C MET A 186 -32.76 -36.20 -24.42
N GLY A 187 -31.82 -37.13 -24.65
CA GLY A 187 -31.85 -38.06 -25.79
C GLY A 187 -31.21 -37.55 -27.08
N VAL A 188 -30.59 -36.37 -27.08
CA VAL A 188 -29.80 -35.84 -28.21
C VAL A 188 -28.39 -35.50 -27.72
N SER A 189 -27.36 -35.72 -28.53
CA SER A 189 -25.98 -35.38 -28.16
C SER A 189 -25.83 -33.90 -27.81
N GLU A 190 -25.17 -33.59 -26.69
CA GLU A 190 -24.99 -32.22 -26.21
C GLU A 190 -24.24 -31.35 -27.22
N GLU A 191 -23.22 -31.91 -27.89
CA GLU A 191 -22.43 -31.18 -28.88
C GLU A 191 -23.25 -30.76 -30.10
N GLU A 192 -24.17 -31.64 -30.55
CA GLU A 192 -25.06 -31.34 -31.68
C GLU A 192 -26.06 -30.25 -31.32
N GLN A 193 -26.56 -30.27 -30.09
CA GLN A 193 -27.46 -29.23 -29.58
C GLN A 193 -26.75 -27.87 -29.50
N VAL A 194 -25.52 -27.83 -28.98
CA VAL A 194 -24.73 -26.60 -28.90
C VAL A 194 -24.45 -26.06 -30.31
N ARG A 195 -24.08 -26.93 -31.26
CA ARG A 195 -23.86 -26.53 -32.66
C ARG A 195 -25.12 -25.95 -33.29
N GLN A 196 -26.28 -26.59 -33.11
CA GLN A 196 -27.56 -26.10 -33.61
C GLN A 196 -27.97 -24.76 -32.95
N LEU A 197 -27.74 -24.59 -31.65
CA LEU A 197 -28.01 -23.35 -30.94
C LEU A 197 -27.14 -22.21 -31.45
N LEU A 198 -25.85 -22.45 -31.67
CA LEU A 198 -24.93 -21.47 -32.25
C LEU A 198 -25.26 -21.12 -33.71
N GLN A 199 -26.02 -21.95 -34.41
CA GLN A 199 -26.48 -21.68 -35.77
C GLN A 199 -27.74 -20.80 -35.83
N ARG A 200 -28.48 -20.67 -34.73
CA ARG A 200 -29.68 -19.81 -34.67
C ARG A 200 -29.32 -18.34 -34.82
N GLU A 201 -30.02 -17.67 -35.72
CA GLU A 201 -29.82 -16.25 -36.01
C GLU A 201 -30.08 -15.35 -34.78
N ASP A 202 -31.09 -15.69 -33.98
CA ASP A 202 -31.45 -14.97 -32.76
C ASP A 202 -30.26 -14.89 -31.78
N ILE A 203 -29.65 -16.06 -31.48
CA ILE A 203 -28.52 -16.18 -30.54
C ILE A 203 -27.27 -15.48 -31.10
N ARG A 204 -27.03 -15.59 -32.41
CA ARG A 204 -25.91 -14.89 -33.09
C ARG A 204 -26.07 -13.37 -32.99
N SER A 205 -27.29 -12.87 -33.18
CA SER A 205 -27.57 -11.43 -33.14
C SER A 205 -27.40 -10.86 -31.73
N GLU A 206 -27.85 -11.58 -30.70
CA GLU A 206 -27.69 -11.19 -29.30
C GLU A 206 -26.23 -11.26 -28.87
N PHE A 207 -25.49 -12.29 -29.28
CA PHE A 207 -24.07 -12.42 -29.03
C PHE A 207 -23.25 -11.29 -29.69
N ALA A 208 -23.61 -10.88 -30.91
CA ALA A 208 -22.99 -9.75 -31.59
C ALA A 208 -23.24 -8.43 -30.83
N LYS A 209 -24.45 -8.23 -30.29
CA LYS A 209 -24.79 -7.07 -29.45
C LYS A 209 -24.01 -7.06 -28.13
N GLU A 210 -23.86 -8.21 -27.47
CA GLU A 210 -23.03 -8.33 -26.26
C GLU A 210 -21.57 -7.98 -26.54
N ARG A 211 -20.99 -8.52 -27.62
CA ARG A 211 -19.62 -8.20 -28.05
C ARG A 211 -19.43 -6.71 -28.36
N ALA A 212 -20.35 -6.10 -29.10
CA ALA A 212 -20.29 -4.67 -29.40
C ALA A 212 -20.34 -3.81 -28.12
N GLN A 213 -21.16 -4.20 -27.14
CA GLN A 213 -21.22 -3.51 -25.84
C GLN A 213 -19.94 -3.68 -25.01
N GLN A 214 -19.28 -4.85 -25.09
CA GLN A 214 -17.99 -5.08 -24.44
C GLN A 214 -16.90 -4.20 -25.05
N LEU A 215 -16.79 -4.16 -26.38
CA LEU A 215 -15.84 -3.30 -27.09
C LEU A 215 -16.08 -1.80 -26.80
N LEU A 216 -17.33 -1.37 -26.68
CA LEU A 216 -17.67 -0.02 -26.25
C LEU A 216 -17.28 0.28 -24.80
N LYS A 217 -17.35 -0.72 -23.90
CA LYS A 217 -16.87 -0.58 -22.52
C LYS A 217 -15.34 -0.52 -22.45
N GLU A 218 -14.65 -1.32 -23.25
CA GLU A 218 -13.19 -1.35 -23.34
C GLU A 218 -12.63 -0.06 -23.93
N SER A 219 -13.23 0.45 -25.02
CA SER A 219 -12.86 1.74 -25.60
C SER A 219 -13.13 2.94 -24.69
N ARG A 220 -14.14 2.87 -23.80
CA ARG A 220 -14.38 3.87 -22.75
C ARG A 220 -13.43 3.76 -21.57
N LYS A 221 -12.90 2.56 -21.31
CA LYS A 221 -11.88 2.30 -20.29
C LYS A 221 -10.48 2.68 -20.76
N ARG A 222 -10.33 3.65 -21.69
CA ARG A 222 -9.03 4.06 -22.27
C ARG A 222 -7.93 3.89 -21.24
N GLY A 223 -7.09 2.90 -21.50
CA GLY A 223 -5.93 2.60 -20.71
C GLY A 223 -5.11 3.87 -20.59
N ARG A 224 -4.43 4.00 -19.47
CA ARG A 224 -3.27 4.87 -19.34
C ARG A 224 -2.12 4.26 -20.15
N GLU A 225 -2.35 4.09 -21.45
CA GLU A 225 -1.53 3.35 -22.42
C GLU A 225 -1.23 4.21 -23.67
N ALA A 226 -1.52 5.51 -23.63
CA ALA A 226 -0.71 6.42 -24.43
C ALA A 226 0.58 6.62 -23.64
N ALA A 227 1.72 6.22 -24.22
CA ALA A 227 2.98 6.84 -23.86
C ALA A 227 2.76 8.34 -24.00
N HIS A 228 2.65 9.02 -22.87
CA HIS A 228 2.63 10.47 -22.85
C HIS A 228 4.05 10.86 -23.20
N ASP A 229 4.35 11.00 -24.49
CA ASP A 229 5.61 11.58 -24.92
C ASP A 229 5.64 12.99 -24.35
N GLU A 230 6.58 13.25 -23.44
CA GLU A 230 6.76 14.51 -22.70
C GLU A 230 7.00 15.73 -23.63
N TYR A 231 6.98 15.52 -24.94
CA TYR A 231 7.23 16.50 -25.99
C TYR A 231 5.97 16.97 -26.73
N ASP A 232 4.80 16.34 -26.54
CA ASP A 232 3.55 16.78 -27.19
C ASP A 232 3.13 18.18 -26.70
N ASP A 233 3.39 18.50 -25.43
CA ASP A 233 3.09 19.82 -24.86
C ASP A 233 3.97 20.93 -25.47
N LEU A 234 5.18 20.60 -25.93
CA LEU A 234 6.13 21.57 -26.50
C LEU A 234 5.79 21.97 -27.94
N GLN A 235 5.07 21.12 -28.69
CA GLN A 235 4.63 21.44 -30.05
C GLN A 235 3.50 22.47 -30.10
N SER A 236 2.80 22.68 -28.97
CA SER A 236 1.71 23.66 -28.87
C SER A 236 2.17 25.09 -28.52
N ILE A 237 3.45 25.28 -28.18
CA ILE A 237 4.00 26.55 -27.70
C ILE A 237 4.56 27.42 -28.84
N SER A 238 4.65 26.89 -30.07
CA SER A 238 5.06 27.67 -31.25
C SER A 238 3.87 28.12 -32.09
N LEU A 239 3.13 29.12 -31.60
CA LEU A 239 2.39 30.10 -32.41
C LEU A 239 2.36 31.45 -31.68
#